data_AF-A0A7X9GYB5-F1
#
_entry.id   AF-A0A7X9GYB5-F1
#
_cell.length_a   1.000
_cell.length_b   1.000
_cell.length_c   1.000
_cell.angle_alpha   90.00
_cell.angle_beta   90.00
_cell.angle_gamma   90.00
#
_symmetry.space_group_name_H-M   'P 1'
#
loop_
_entity.id
_entity.type
_entity.pdbx_description
1 polymer ?
#
loop_
_entity_poly.entity_id
_entity_poly.type
_entity_poly.pdbx_seq_one_letter_code
_entity_poly.pdbx_strand_id
1 'polypeptide(L)'
;PVEFQRILSLSLDRAHKARFEIAKVLALNGFTGNVPLPDISTKEKAQSYIGLDIAKERSNKQRFLEEKVPEWLESARANNRLVSLK
;
A
#
# COMPACT_ATOMS: atom_id res chain seq x y z
N PRO A 1 14.80 4.85 19.90
CA PRO A 1 14.62 3.39 19.64
C PRO A 1 13.47 2.73 20.43
N VAL A 2 13.24 3.11 21.68
CA VAL A 2 12.22 2.46 22.53
C VAL A 2 10.78 2.67 22.02
N GLU A 3 10.48 3.87 21.50
CA GLU A 3 9.11 4.21 21.13
C GLU A 3 8.57 3.43 19.92
N PHE A 4 9.40 3.15 18.91
CA PHE A 4 8.95 2.32 17.78
C PHE A 4 8.66 0.89 18.24
N GLN A 5 9.45 0.34 19.16
CA GLN A 5 9.23 -1.00 19.71
C GLN A 5 7.93 -1.05 20.51
N ARG A 6 7.66 -0.02 21.33
CA ARG A 6 6.40 0.11 22.08
C ARG A 6 5.19 0.09 21.15
N ILE A 7 5.24 0.85 20.05
CA ILE A 7 4.17 0.90 19.04
C ILE A 7 4.00 -0.45 18.36
N LEU A 8 5.09 -1.11 17.96
CA LEU A 8 5.04 -2.44 17.34
C LEU A 8 4.44 -3.49 18.29
N SER A 9 4.83 -3.51 19.56
CA SER A 9 4.26 -4.42 20.56
C SER A 9 2.75 -4.22 20.74
N LEU A 10 2.29 -2.97 20.80
CA LEU A 10 0.86 -2.65 20.88
C LEU A 10 0.11 -3.06 19.60
N SER A 11 0.72 -2.90 18.42
CA SER A 11 0.13 -3.33 17.16
C SER A 11 -0.04 -4.85 17.10
N LEU A 12 0.93 -5.60 17.64
CA LEU A 12 0.91 -7.06 17.67
C LEU A 12 -0.20 -7.59 18.59
N ASP A 13 -0.36 -7.01 19.78
CA ASP A 13 -1.46 -7.34 20.70
C ASP A 13 -2.83 -7.17 20.02
N ARG A 14 -3.06 -6.03 19.35
CA ARG A 14 -4.30 -5.78 18.60
C ARG A 14 -4.50 -6.77 17.46
N ALA A 15 -3.45 -7.11 16.71
CA ALA A 15 -3.53 -8.07 15.61
C ALA A 15 -3.91 -9.47 16.12
N HIS A 16 -3.36 -9.90 17.26
CA HIS A 16 -3.72 -11.19 17.87
C HIS A 16 -5.19 -11.24 18.32
N LYS A 17 -5.69 -10.16 18.96
CA LYS A 17 -7.10 -10.05 19.34
C LYS A 17 -8.02 -10.14 18.12
N ALA A 18 -7.68 -9.45 17.03
CA ALA A 18 -8.43 -9.53 15.78
C ALA A 18 -8.44 -10.95 15.20
N ARG A 19 -7.28 -11.62 15.15
CA ARG A 19 -7.19 -13.02 14.67
C ARG A 19 -8.03 -13.98 15.49
N PHE A 20 -8.10 -13.78 16.82
CA PHE A 20 -8.93 -14.60 17.70
C PHE A 20 -10.43 -14.44 17.41
N GLU A 21 -10.91 -13.20 17.29
CA GLU A 21 -12.32 -12.96 16.97
C GLU A 21 -12.68 -13.46 15.55
N ILE A 22 -11.79 -13.26 14.57
CA ILE A 22 -11.99 -13.79 13.21
C ILE A 22 -12.07 -15.32 13.21
N ALA A 23 -11.25 -16.02 14.02
CA ALA A 23 -11.30 -17.48 14.11
C ALA A 23 -12.67 -17.98 14.62
N LYS A 24 -13.29 -17.29 15.60
CA LYS A 24 -14.65 -17.62 16.05
C LYS A 24 -15.67 -17.46 14.92
N VAL A 25 -15.58 -16.36 14.17
CA VAL A 25 -16.47 -16.11 13.02
C VAL A 25 -16.29 -17.18 11.94
N LEU A 26 -15.06 -17.56 11.62
CA LEU A 26 -14.77 -18.62 10.65
C LEU A 26 -15.33 -19.97 11.11
N ALA A 27 -15.21 -20.30 12.40
CA ALA A 27 -15.77 -21.52 12.95
C ALA A 27 -17.31 -21.56 12.83
N LEU A 28 -17.98 -20.42 13.07
CA LEU A 28 -19.43 -20.30 12.84
C LEU A 28 -19.82 -20.48 11.37
N ASN A 29 -18.93 -20.14 10.43
CA ASN A 29 -19.08 -20.39 9.00
C ASN A 29 -18.59 -21.79 8.57
N GLY A 30 -18.29 -22.68 9.52
CA GLY A 30 -17.89 -24.06 9.26
C GLY A 30 -16.41 -24.26 8.90
N PHE A 31 -15.57 -23.23 9.02
CA PHE A 31 -14.14 -23.32 8.74
C PHE A 31 -13.31 -23.29 10.03
N THR A 32 -12.63 -24.41 10.33
CA THR A 32 -11.82 -24.59 11.55
C THR A 32 -10.33 -24.76 11.29
N GLY A 33 -9.92 -24.73 10.02
CA GLY A 33 -8.54 -24.91 9.60
C GLY A 33 -7.71 -23.62 9.61
N ASN A 34 -6.47 -23.75 9.14
CA ASN A 34 -5.63 -22.60 8.85
C ASN A 34 -6.07 -21.94 7.53
N VAL A 35 -6.33 -20.63 7.57
CA VAL A 35 -6.68 -19.87 6.36
C VAL A 35 -5.46 -19.88 5.42
N PRO A 36 -5.59 -20.37 4.17
CA PRO A 36 -4.47 -20.41 3.23
C PRO A 36 -4.08 -18.98 2.85
N LEU A 37 -2.78 -18.72 2.82
CA LEU A 37 -2.23 -17.47 2.32
C LEU A 37 -1.83 -17.66 0.84
N PRO A 38 -2.22 -16.76 -0.07
CA PRO A 38 -1.66 -16.76 -1.42
C PRO A 38 -0.14 -16.52 -1.37
N ASP A 39 0.54 -16.84 -2.47
CA ASP A 39 1.95 -16.50 -2.60
C ASP A 39 2.13 -14.98 -2.73
N ILE A 40 2.66 -14.35 -1.68
CA ILE A 40 2.98 -12.91 -1.60
C ILE A 40 4.49 -12.67 -1.44
N SER A 41 5.31 -13.64 -1.83
CA SER A 41 6.77 -13.58 -1.72
C SER A 41 7.39 -12.43 -2.52
N THR A 42 6.71 -11.93 -3.55
CA THR A 42 7.12 -10.78 -4.34
C THR A 42 6.04 -9.71 -4.38
N LYS A 43 6.47 -8.47 -4.59
CA LYS A 43 5.58 -7.32 -4.76
C LYS A 43 4.57 -7.56 -5.87
N GLU A 44 5.01 -8.12 -7.00
CA GLU A 44 4.17 -8.38 -8.18
C GLU A 44 3.08 -9.40 -7.88
N LYS A 45 3.41 -10.49 -7.18
CA LYS A 45 2.43 -11.51 -6.80
C LYS A 45 1.40 -10.96 -5.81
N ALA A 46 1.84 -10.18 -4.82
CA ALA A 46 0.95 -9.54 -3.87
C ALA A 46 0.00 -8.52 -4.55
N GLN A 47 0.52 -7.72 -5.49
CA GLN A 47 -0.28 -6.76 -6.26
C GLN A 47 -1.33 -7.44 -7.13
N SER A 48 -0.96 -8.55 -7.78
CA SER A 48 -1.89 -9.36 -8.56
C SER A 48 -2.99 -9.98 -7.68
N TYR A 49 -2.63 -10.51 -6.51
CA TYR A 49 -3.59 -11.10 -5.57
C TYR A 49 -4.68 -10.12 -5.12
N ILE A 50 -4.34 -8.85 -4.91
CA ILE A 50 -5.31 -7.81 -4.53
C ILE A 50 -6.01 -7.17 -5.74
N GLY A 51 -5.75 -7.64 -6.97
CA GLY A 51 -6.42 -7.19 -8.19
C GLY A 51 -5.90 -5.88 -8.79
N LEU A 52 -4.66 -5.48 -8.50
CA LEU A 52 -4.07 -4.28 -9.09
C LEU A 52 -3.56 -4.53 -10.51
N ASP A 53 -4.05 -3.75 -11.48
CA ASP A 53 -3.51 -3.69 -12.84
C ASP A 53 -2.27 -2.77 -12.90
N ILE A 54 -1.13 -3.33 -12.51
CA ILE A 54 0.13 -2.57 -12.43
C ILE A 54 0.64 -2.11 -13.80
N ALA A 55 0.29 -2.80 -14.89
CA ALA A 55 0.66 -2.38 -16.23
C ALA A 55 -0.07 -1.08 -16.59
N LYS A 56 -1.39 -1.02 -16.35
CA LYS A 56 -2.19 0.18 -16.54
C LYS A 56 -1.74 1.31 -15.63
N GLU A 57 -1.53 1.05 -14.34
CA GLU A 57 -1.08 2.09 -13.39
C GLU A 57 0.27 2.69 -13.78
N ARG A 58 1.24 1.86 -14.22
CA ARG A 58 2.53 2.34 -14.72
C ARG A 58 2.37 3.17 -16.00
N SER A 59 1.54 2.73 -16.94
CA SER A 59 1.26 3.49 -18.17
C SER A 59 0.59 4.84 -17.87
N ASN A 60 -0.41 4.86 -17.00
CA ASN A 60 -1.08 6.09 -16.56
C ASN A 60 -0.08 7.04 -15.88
N LYS A 61 0.78 6.50 -15.00
CA LYS A 61 1.78 7.31 -14.31
C LYS A 61 2.80 7.89 -15.28
N GLN A 62 3.22 7.12 -16.28
CA GLN A 62 4.13 7.60 -17.31
C GLN A 62 3.52 8.76 -18.10
N ARG A 63 2.28 8.62 -18.58
CA ARG A 63 1.57 9.71 -19.25
C ARG A 63 1.44 10.95 -18.37
N PHE A 64 1.09 10.78 -17.09
CA PHE A 64 1.03 11.90 -16.15
C PHE A 64 2.38 12.62 -16.01
N LEU A 65 3.49 11.87 -15.93
CA LEU A 65 4.84 12.43 -15.83
C LEU A 65 5.26 13.16 -17.11
N GLU A 66 4.85 12.68 -18.29
CA GLU A 66 5.22 13.27 -19.58
C GLU A 66 4.34 14.47 -19.96
N GLU A 67 3.06 14.43 -19.60
CA GLU A 67 2.09 15.46 -20.01
C GLU A 67 1.92 16.53 -18.92
N LYS A 68 1.66 16.13 -17.67
CA LYS A 68 1.23 17.07 -16.61
C LYS A 68 2.35 17.69 -15.82
N VAL A 69 3.42 16.93 -15.57
CA VAL A 69 4.56 17.48 -14.82
C VAL A 69 5.23 18.64 -15.57
N PRO A 70 5.46 18.59 -16.90
CA PRO A 70 6.01 19.73 -17.63
C PRO A 70 5.11 20.97 -17.58
N GLU A 71 3.79 20.82 -17.82
CA GLU A 71 2.81 21.91 -17.70
C GLU A 71 2.89 22.61 -16.33
N TRP A 72 3.02 21.81 -15.25
CA TRP A 72 3.15 22.34 -13.89
C TRP A 72 4.48 23.06 -13.66
N LEU A 73 5.57 22.52 -14.20
CA LEU A 73 6.89 23.14 -14.11
C LEU A 73 6.94 24.47 -14.85
N GLU A 74 6.36 24.56 -16.06
CA GLU A 74 6.25 25.80 -16.82
C GLU A 74 5.42 26.85 -16.06
N SER A 75 4.25 26.44 -15.57
CA SER A 75 3.38 27.31 -14.76
C SER A 75 4.09 27.80 -13.49
N ALA A 76 4.84 26.92 -12.82
CA ALA A 76 5.59 27.29 -11.62
C ALA A 76 6.77 28.22 -11.91
N ARG A 77 7.47 28.06 -13.06
CA ARG A 77 8.50 29.01 -13.53
C ARG A 77 7.90 30.39 -13.79
N ALA A 78 6.80 30.46 -14.54
CA ALA A 78 6.14 31.72 -14.87
C ALA A 78 5.69 32.49 -13.62
N ASN A 79 5.30 31.77 -12.56
CA ASN A 79 4.87 32.35 -11.30
C ASN A 79 5.99 32.54 -10.27
N ASN A 80 7.26 32.32 -10.62
CA ASN A 80 8.42 32.37 -9.71
C ASN A 80 8.26 31.49 -8.44
N ARG A 81 7.59 30.33 -8.58
CA ARG A 81 7.32 29.39 -7.46
C ARG A 81 8.26 28.19 -7.44
N LEU A 82 9.19 28.08 -8.39
CA LEU A 82 10.23 27.06 -8.34
C LEU A 82 11.40 27.51 -7.46
N VAL A 83 11.62 26.80 -6.36
CA VAL A 83 12.70 27.07 -5.39
C VAL A 83 14.08 26.65 -5.93
N SER A 84 14.13 25.82 -6.98
CA SER A 84 15.37 25.18 -7.47
C SER A 84 16.12 25.93 -8.59
N LEU A 85 15.85 27.22 -8.82
CA LEU A 85 16.68 28.05 -9.71
C LEU A 85 17.47 29.07 -8.87
N LYS A 86 18.56 28.59 -8.27
CA LYS A 86 19.76 29.35 -7.95
C LYS A 86 20.96 28.61 -8.52
#